data_AF-A0A1Y1JTL1-F1
#
_entry.id   AF-A0A1Y1JTL1-F1
#
_cell.length_a   1.000
_cell.length_b   1.000
_cell.length_c   1.000
_cell.angle_alpha   90.00
_cell.angle_beta   90.00
_cell.angle_gamma   90.00
#
_symmetry.space_group_name_H-M   'P 1'
#
loop_
_entity.id
_entity.type
_entity.pdbx_description
1 polymer ?
#
loop_
_entity_poly.entity_id
_entity_poly.type
_entity_poly.pdbx_seq_one_letter_code
_entity_poly.pdbx_strand_id
1 'polypeptide(L)'
;MNMKIYEVVKLLPKCKKLMDDCEYDSYPAKKNLCEQISNNIFKHRDPKMLIICGQAMEFLSKLVSYSHNILMEAGCKYLYYWIYYKLKSNNNNMYTNSLYHEVTQVYGEQLIGKKFCDKYKEEINDEQMFKLSFLNELYKCHNAKITIRENNTDEVICKTLNDILDEYKTKFEEFVSAKETTENVKSSSVSVPTYQNNIKAAIITTIIVMLLIFLLIFFIFKFASNSSYFQQKIQKMRNKWKNIDSVCSILKQSEINRNISWNNRYNISYNID
;
A
#
# COMPACT_ATOMS: atom_id res chain seq x y z
N MET A 1 1.65 17.05 0.88
CA MET A 1 1.35 16.83 2.31
C MET A 1 0.48 15.58 2.34
N ASN A 2 1.02 14.43 2.75
CA ASN A 2 0.24 13.19 2.75
C ASN A 2 -0.75 13.23 3.91
N MET A 3 -2.04 13.27 3.56
CA MET A 3 -3.13 13.21 4.52
C MET A 3 -3.17 11.84 5.19
N LYS A 4 -3.48 11.80 6.49
CA LYS A 4 -3.69 10.52 7.18
C LYS A 4 -4.97 9.89 6.63
N ILE A 5 -4.94 8.59 6.33
CA ILE A 5 -6.08 7.82 5.78
C ILE A 5 -7.39 8.10 6.53
N TYR A 6 -7.33 8.24 7.85
CA TYR A 6 -8.49 8.53 8.69
C TYR A 6 -9.18 9.88 8.39
N GLU A 7 -8.43 10.92 8.04
CA GLU A 7 -9.01 12.22 7.68
C GLU A 7 -9.72 12.15 6.32
N VAL A 8 -9.18 11.37 5.37
CA VAL A 8 -9.83 11.12 4.07
C VAL A 8 -11.15 10.38 4.28
N VAL A 9 -11.15 9.34 5.14
CA VAL A 9 -12.33 8.51 5.42
C VAL A 9 -13.49 9.34 6.00
N LYS A 10 -13.21 10.31 6.89
CA LYS A 10 -14.24 11.22 7.43
C LYS A 10 -14.97 12.04 6.36
N LEU A 11 -14.31 12.31 5.25
CA LEU A 11 -14.85 13.13 4.16
C LEU A 11 -15.55 12.31 3.07
N LEU A 12 -15.38 10.97 3.08
CA LEU A 12 -16.01 10.10 2.08
C LEU A 12 -17.53 10.24 2.03
N PRO A 13 -18.28 10.36 3.15
CA PRO A 13 -19.73 10.54 3.05
C PRO A 13 -20.13 11.88 2.46
N LYS A 14 -19.35 12.93 2.69
CA LYS A 14 -19.57 14.24 2.06
C LYS A 14 -19.34 14.14 0.55
N CYS A 15 -18.26 13.47 0.14
CA CYS A 15 -17.99 13.19 -1.27
C CYS A 15 -19.09 12.33 -1.90
N LYS A 16 -19.59 11.34 -1.16
CA LYS A 16 -20.71 10.51 -1.58
C LYS A 16 -21.98 11.33 -1.81
N LYS A 17 -22.39 12.16 -0.85
CA LYS A 17 -23.56 13.03 -1.02
C LYS A 17 -23.42 13.92 -2.25
N LEU A 18 -22.25 14.55 -2.41
CA LEU A 18 -21.96 15.37 -3.60
C LEU A 18 -22.09 14.59 -4.91
N MET A 19 -21.60 13.34 -4.94
CA MET A 19 -21.71 12.45 -6.10
C MET A 19 -23.14 11.98 -6.33
N ASP A 20 -23.89 11.66 -5.28
CA ASP A 20 -25.29 11.22 -5.38
C ASP A 20 -26.17 12.36 -5.93
N ASP A 21 -25.85 13.62 -5.60
CA ASP A 21 -26.48 14.82 -6.17
C ASP A 21 -26.05 15.09 -7.64
N CYS A 22 -25.08 14.34 -8.18
CA CYS A 22 -24.66 14.48 -9.57
C CYS A 22 -25.56 13.64 -10.47
N GLU A 23 -26.60 14.26 -10.99
CA GLU A 23 -27.34 13.67 -12.10
C GLU A 23 -26.51 13.75 -13.38
N TYR A 24 -26.75 12.80 -14.29
CA TYR A 24 -26.25 12.92 -15.65
C TYR A 24 -27.05 14.04 -16.34
N ASP A 25 -26.61 15.27 -16.14
CA ASP A 25 -27.18 16.40 -16.87
C ASP A 25 -26.63 16.40 -18.29
N SER A 26 -27.55 16.38 -19.25
CA SER A 26 -27.28 16.31 -20.69
C SER A 26 -26.75 17.63 -21.24
N TYR A 27 -25.68 18.19 -20.68
CA TYR A 27 -24.95 19.26 -21.34
C TYR A 27 -24.24 18.69 -22.57
N PRO A 28 -24.53 19.20 -23.79
CA PRO A 28 -24.02 18.62 -25.03
C PRO A 28 -22.49 18.55 -25.09
N ALA A 29 -21.80 19.54 -24.51
CA ALA A 29 -20.34 19.58 -24.47
C ALA A 29 -19.74 18.45 -23.63
N LYS A 30 -20.28 18.19 -22.41
CA LYS A 30 -19.81 17.10 -21.54
C LYS A 30 -20.12 15.73 -22.17
N LYS A 31 -21.27 15.60 -22.83
CA LYS A 31 -21.64 14.40 -23.57
C LYS A 31 -20.63 14.07 -24.67
N ASN A 32 -20.28 15.05 -25.51
CA ASN A 32 -19.31 14.85 -26.60
C ASN A 32 -17.94 14.41 -26.07
N LEU A 33 -17.48 15.00 -24.97
CA LEU A 33 -16.23 14.61 -24.32
C LEU A 33 -16.29 13.18 -23.79
N CYS A 34 -17.39 12.80 -23.14
CA CYS A 34 -17.59 11.43 -22.66
C CYS A 34 -17.69 10.41 -23.79
N GLU A 35 -18.25 10.78 -24.94
CA GLU A 35 -18.25 9.93 -26.13
C GLU A 35 -16.83 9.70 -26.67
N GLN A 36 -15.99 10.73 -26.70
CA GLN A 36 -14.57 10.60 -27.07
C GLN A 36 -13.84 9.66 -26.10
N ILE A 37 -14.01 9.86 -24.79
CA ILE A 37 -13.41 9.01 -23.76
C ILE A 37 -13.87 7.55 -23.90
N SER A 38 -15.17 7.33 -24.09
CA SER A 38 -15.73 5.98 -24.27
C SER A 38 -15.12 5.29 -25.49
N ASN A 39 -14.98 6.00 -26.61
CA ASN A 39 -14.39 5.44 -27.83
C ASN A 39 -12.91 5.09 -27.65
N ASN A 40 -12.16 5.92 -26.92
CA ASN A 40 -10.74 5.68 -26.64
C ASN A 40 -10.51 4.44 -25.78
N ILE A 41 -11.36 4.21 -24.76
CA ILE A 41 -11.15 3.14 -23.79
C ILE A 41 -11.77 1.81 -24.27
N PHE A 42 -13.00 1.85 -24.78
CA PHE A 42 -13.80 0.63 -25.00
C PHE A 42 -13.92 0.23 -26.47
N LYS A 43 -13.46 1.07 -27.41
CA LYS A 43 -13.59 0.88 -28.88
C LYS A 43 -15.04 0.80 -29.40
N HIS A 44 -16.04 0.89 -28.52
CA HIS A 44 -17.46 0.98 -28.85
C HIS A 44 -18.17 1.90 -27.86
N ARG A 45 -19.28 2.48 -28.31
CA ARG A 45 -20.11 3.37 -27.49
C ARG A 45 -20.95 2.51 -26.53
N ASP A 46 -20.55 2.45 -25.26
CA ASP A 46 -21.35 1.86 -24.19
C ASP A 46 -22.16 2.96 -23.48
N PRO A 47 -23.51 2.96 -23.58
CA PRO A 47 -24.36 3.94 -22.90
C PRO A 47 -24.12 4.04 -21.40
N LYS A 48 -23.77 2.94 -20.73
CA LYS A 48 -23.46 2.96 -19.29
C LYS A 48 -22.18 3.73 -18.99
N MET A 49 -21.18 3.63 -19.86
CA MET A 49 -19.93 4.38 -19.72
C MET A 49 -20.14 5.88 -19.88
N LEU A 50 -21.04 6.28 -20.78
CA LEU A 50 -21.41 7.69 -20.93
C LEU A 50 -22.04 8.24 -19.65
N ILE A 51 -22.90 7.47 -18.99
CA ILE A 51 -23.52 7.85 -17.71
C ILE A 51 -22.43 7.99 -16.62
N ILE A 52 -21.56 6.99 -16.47
CA ILE A 52 -20.48 7.01 -15.46
C ILE A 52 -19.56 8.21 -15.69
N CYS A 53 -19.15 8.43 -16.94
CA CYS A 53 -18.30 9.55 -17.32
C CYS A 53 -18.98 10.90 -17.04
N GLY A 54 -20.24 11.07 -17.43
CA GLY A 54 -20.95 12.33 -17.23
C GLY A 54 -21.14 12.68 -15.76
N GLN A 55 -21.50 11.70 -14.93
CA GLN A 55 -21.58 11.88 -13.48
C GLN A 55 -20.22 12.21 -12.87
N ALA A 56 -19.15 11.55 -13.31
CA ALA A 56 -17.79 11.87 -12.88
C ALA A 56 -17.39 13.30 -13.25
N MET A 57 -17.68 13.76 -14.47
CA MET A 57 -17.45 15.13 -14.92
C MET A 57 -18.22 16.17 -14.09
N GLU A 58 -19.48 15.87 -13.75
CA GLU A 58 -20.30 16.74 -12.91
C GLU A 58 -19.75 16.84 -11.49
N PHE A 59 -19.36 15.69 -10.92
CA PHE A 59 -18.74 15.64 -9.62
C PHE A 59 -17.44 16.44 -9.56
N LEU A 60 -16.57 16.32 -10.58
CA LEU A 60 -15.37 17.12 -10.68
C LEU A 60 -15.67 18.63 -10.74
N SER A 61 -16.75 19.02 -11.44
CA SER A 61 -17.25 20.39 -11.47
C SER A 61 -17.68 20.93 -10.12
N LYS A 62 -18.40 20.13 -9.35
CA LYS A 62 -18.74 20.49 -7.98
C LYS A 62 -17.50 20.55 -7.10
N LEU A 63 -16.53 19.64 -7.26
CA LEU A 63 -15.29 19.68 -6.47
C LEU A 63 -14.48 20.96 -6.70
N VAL A 64 -14.40 21.45 -7.94
CA VAL A 64 -13.66 22.69 -8.27
C VAL A 64 -14.29 23.91 -7.64
N SER A 65 -15.62 23.96 -7.53
CA SER A 65 -16.31 25.10 -6.91
C SER A 65 -16.06 25.18 -5.40
N TYR A 66 -15.61 24.08 -4.77
CA TYR A 66 -15.13 24.11 -3.39
C TYR A 66 -13.68 24.60 -3.31
N SER A 67 -13.47 25.72 -2.60
CA SER A 67 -12.17 26.35 -2.39
C SER A 67 -11.21 25.58 -1.47
N HIS A 68 -11.66 24.50 -0.82
CA HIS A 68 -10.87 23.76 0.17
C HIS A 68 -10.09 22.58 -0.43
N ASN A 69 -8.75 22.70 -0.44
CA ASN A 69 -7.81 21.65 -0.89
C ASN A 69 -8.06 20.27 -0.25
N ILE A 70 -8.53 20.23 1.00
CA ILE A 70 -8.76 18.97 1.75
C ILE A 70 -9.92 18.17 1.12
N LEU A 71 -11.02 18.83 0.76
CA LEU A 71 -12.15 18.17 0.11
C LEU A 71 -11.77 17.71 -1.30
N MET A 72 -10.86 18.43 -1.96
CA MET A 72 -10.36 18.08 -3.28
C MET A 72 -9.54 16.78 -3.25
N GLU A 73 -8.62 16.59 -2.29
CA GLU A 73 -7.90 15.32 -2.14
C GLU A 73 -8.86 14.15 -1.89
N ALA A 74 -9.74 14.30 -0.90
CA ALA A 74 -10.71 13.25 -0.56
C ALA A 74 -11.67 12.97 -1.72
N GLY A 75 -12.09 14.01 -2.44
CA GLY A 75 -12.97 13.93 -3.60
C GLY A 75 -12.33 13.18 -4.76
N CYS A 76 -11.07 13.50 -5.10
CA CYS A 76 -10.34 12.78 -6.15
C CYS A 76 -10.16 11.28 -5.81
N LYS A 77 -9.79 10.97 -4.56
CA LYS A 77 -9.69 9.58 -4.08
C LYS A 77 -11.05 8.87 -4.10
N TYR A 78 -12.11 9.57 -3.68
CA TYR A 78 -13.47 9.05 -3.74
C TYR A 78 -13.96 8.79 -5.17
N LEU A 79 -13.61 9.66 -6.12
CA LEU A 79 -14.00 9.47 -7.52
C LEU A 79 -13.42 8.17 -8.09
N TYR A 80 -12.14 7.90 -7.83
CA TYR A 80 -11.51 6.64 -8.24
C TYR A 80 -12.25 5.43 -7.66
N TYR A 81 -12.54 5.46 -6.36
CA TYR A 81 -13.34 4.45 -5.68
C TYR A 81 -14.72 4.27 -6.32
N TRP A 82 -15.44 5.36 -6.59
CA TRP A 82 -16.78 5.32 -7.14
C TRP A 82 -16.80 4.71 -8.55
N ILE A 83 -15.85 5.11 -9.42
CA ILE A 83 -15.69 4.54 -10.76
C ILE A 83 -15.44 3.04 -10.66
N TYR A 84 -14.52 2.61 -9.79
CA TYR A 84 -14.22 1.19 -9.60
C TYR A 84 -15.48 0.38 -9.29
N TYR A 85 -16.30 0.81 -8.34
CA TYR A 85 -17.49 0.08 -7.95
C TYR A 85 -18.55 0.03 -9.05
N LYS A 86 -18.76 1.14 -9.77
CA LYS A 86 -19.69 1.20 -10.93
C LYS A 86 -19.24 0.30 -12.08
N LEU A 87 -17.94 0.18 -12.30
CA LEU A 87 -17.39 -0.70 -13.32
C LEU A 87 -17.35 -2.17 -12.88
N LYS A 88 -17.03 -2.44 -11.62
CA LYS A 88 -17.02 -3.79 -11.05
C LYS A 88 -18.40 -4.44 -11.09
N SER A 89 -19.47 -3.71 -10.83
CA SER A 89 -20.84 -4.23 -10.98
C SER A 89 -21.18 -4.66 -12.41
N ASN A 90 -20.37 -4.25 -13.41
CA ASN A 90 -20.53 -4.59 -14.81
C ASN A 90 -19.39 -5.50 -15.34
N ASN A 91 -18.57 -6.12 -14.47
CA ASN A 91 -17.38 -6.90 -14.85
C ASN A 91 -16.35 -6.12 -15.70
N ASN A 92 -16.32 -4.79 -15.57
CA ASN A 92 -15.46 -3.89 -16.35
C ASN A 92 -14.43 -3.14 -15.48
N ASN A 93 -14.14 -3.65 -14.27
CA ASN A 93 -13.23 -3.01 -13.32
C ASN A 93 -11.80 -2.79 -13.85
N MET A 94 -11.35 -3.59 -14.84
CA MET A 94 -10.06 -3.40 -15.49
C MET A 94 -9.89 -2.01 -16.14
N TYR A 95 -10.99 -1.35 -16.48
CA TYR A 95 -10.98 -0.03 -17.12
C TYR A 95 -11.00 1.13 -16.12
N THR A 96 -11.03 0.86 -14.81
CA THR A 96 -11.10 1.89 -13.76
C THR A 96 -9.99 2.93 -13.91
N ASN A 97 -8.75 2.46 -14.05
CA ASN A 97 -7.58 3.33 -14.19
C ASN A 97 -7.67 4.21 -15.43
N SER A 98 -8.04 3.62 -16.57
CA SER A 98 -8.15 4.33 -17.84
C SER A 98 -9.27 5.36 -17.79
N LEU A 99 -10.45 4.99 -17.29
CA LEU A 99 -11.59 5.90 -17.22
C LEU A 99 -11.35 7.05 -16.25
N TYR A 100 -10.81 6.76 -15.07
CA TYR A 100 -10.43 7.79 -14.11
C TYR A 100 -9.41 8.77 -14.71
N HIS A 101 -8.37 8.25 -15.36
CA HIS A 101 -7.32 9.07 -15.95
C HIS A 101 -7.86 9.97 -17.06
N GLU A 102 -8.57 9.40 -18.04
CA GLU A 102 -9.14 10.15 -19.17
C GLU A 102 -10.13 11.22 -18.69
N VAL A 103 -11.04 10.88 -17.77
CA VAL A 103 -12.02 11.84 -17.26
C VAL A 103 -11.34 12.99 -16.51
N THR A 104 -10.40 12.69 -15.61
CA THR A 104 -9.70 13.73 -14.84
C THR A 104 -8.80 14.60 -15.70
N GLN A 105 -8.16 14.01 -16.72
CA GLN A 105 -7.32 14.74 -17.67
C GLN A 105 -8.15 15.64 -18.58
N VAL A 106 -9.18 15.09 -19.24
CA VAL A 106 -10.07 15.87 -20.12
C VAL A 106 -10.72 17.01 -19.34
N TYR A 107 -11.23 16.71 -18.14
CA TYR A 107 -11.82 17.74 -17.28
C TYR A 107 -10.80 18.81 -16.87
N GLY A 108 -9.63 18.41 -16.36
CA GLY A 108 -8.61 19.33 -15.89
C GLY A 108 -8.02 20.19 -17.02
N GLU A 109 -7.50 19.55 -18.06
CA GLU A 109 -6.75 20.21 -19.12
C GLU A 109 -7.67 20.93 -20.11
N GLN A 110 -8.77 20.32 -20.53
CA GLN A 110 -9.62 20.89 -21.58
C GLN A 110 -10.69 21.86 -21.05
N LEU A 111 -11.21 21.64 -19.83
CA LEU A 111 -12.27 22.51 -19.28
C LEU A 111 -11.73 23.57 -18.32
N ILE A 112 -10.62 23.32 -17.61
CA ILE A 112 -10.10 24.24 -16.58
C ILE A 112 -8.67 24.75 -16.90
N GLY A 113 -7.97 24.12 -17.85
CA GLY A 113 -6.60 24.48 -18.19
C GLY A 113 -5.57 24.14 -17.11
N LYS A 114 -5.85 23.18 -16.22
CA LYS A 114 -4.90 22.73 -15.19
C LYS A 114 -5.04 21.25 -14.87
N LYS A 115 -3.92 20.60 -14.53
CA LYS A 115 -3.91 19.22 -14.04
C LYS A 115 -4.80 19.07 -12.80
N PHE A 116 -5.75 18.15 -12.87
CA PHE A 116 -6.77 17.94 -11.85
C PHE A 116 -6.70 16.50 -11.36
N CYS A 117 -6.74 16.28 -10.04
CA CYS A 117 -6.63 14.98 -9.40
C CYS A 117 -5.34 14.14 -9.62
N ASP A 118 -4.43 14.54 -10.52
CA ASP A 118 -3.18 13.82 -10.82
C ASP A 118 -2.34 13.46 -9.60
N LYS A 119 -2.26 14.38 -8.61
CA LYS A 119 -1.46 14.19 -7.39
C LYS A 119 -2.00 13.12 -6.46
N TYR A 120 -3.24 12.70 -6.65
CA TYR A 120 -3.96 11.77 -5.78
C TYR A 120 -4.22 10.43 -6.46
N LYS A 121 -3.63 10.22 -7.65
CA LYS A 121 -3.60 8.95 -8.34
C LYS A 121 -2.71 7.99 -7.56
N GLU A 122 -3.30 7.27 -6.62
CA GLU A 122 -2.68 6.10 -6.00
C GLU A 122 -3.23 4.86 -6.72
N GLU A 123 -2.37 3.94 -7.12
CA GLU A 123 -2.82 2.62 -7.60
C GLU A 123 -3.43 1.87 -6.42
N ILE A 124 -4.74 2.04 -6.23
CA ILE A 124 -5.49 1.34 -5.20
C ILE A 124 -5.79 -0.07 -5.72
N ASN A 125 -5.21 -1.08 -5.09
CA ASN A 125 -5.50 -2.47 -5.40
C ASN A 125 -6.86 -2.91 -4.80
N ASP A 126 -7.35 -4.08 -5.21
CA ASP A 126 -8.66 -4.60 -4.78
C ASP A 126 -8.77 -4.72 -3.25
N GLU A 127 -7.68 -5.05 -2.56
CA GLU A 127 -7.65 -5.18 -1.10
C GLU A 127 -7.81 -3.82 -0.40
N GLN A 128 -7.08 -2.80 -0.86
CA GLN A 128 -7.20 -1.44 -0.36
C GLN A 128 -8.59 -0.87 -0.65
N MET A 129 -9.15 -1.20 -1.81
CA MET A 129 -10.50 -0.82 -2.19
C MET A 129 -11.55 -1.44 -1.27
N PHE A 130 -11.40 -2.74 -0.97
CA PHE A 130 -12.24 -3.45 0.00
C PHE A 130 -12.16 -2.81 1.39
N LYS A 131 -10.94 -2.52 1.88
CA LYS A 131 -10.74 -1.85 3.17
C LYS A 131 -11.40 -0.47 3.21
N LEU A 132 -11.32 0.29 2.12
CA LEU A 132 -11.91 1.63 2.03
C LEU A 132 -13.45 1.56 2.04
N SER A 133 -14.02 0.61 1.30
CA SER A 133 -15.46 0.32 1.34
C SER A 133 -15.90 -0.08 2.74
N PHE A 134 -15.19 -1.00 3.38
CA PHE A 134 -15.50 -1.46 4.72
C PHE A 134 -15.45 -0.31 5.75
N LEU A 135 -14.41 0.52 5.70
CA LEU A 135 -14.28 1.72 6.54
C LEU A 135 -15.40 2.73 6.32
N ASN A 136 -15.83 2.92 5.07
CA ASN A 136 -16.93 3.81 4.76
C ASN A 136 -18.27 3.29 5.31
N GLU A 137 -18.54 1.98 5.19
CA GLU A 137 -19.75 1.38 5.78
C GLU A 137 -19.72 1.43 7.32
N LEU A 138 -18.57 1.17 7.94
CA LEU A 138 -18.37 1.35 9.38
C LEU A 138 -18.65 2.79 9.82
N TYR A 139 -18.14 3.78 9.07
CA TYR A 139 -18.34 5.18 9.37
C TYR A 139 -19.81 5.59 9.22
N LYS A 140 -20.52 5.09 8.19
CA LYS A 140 -21.98 5.29 8.08
C LYS A 140 -22.70 4.72 9.29
N CYS A 141 -22.35 3.52 9.74
CA CYS A 141 -22.97 2.90 10.91
C CYS A 141 -22.70 3.66 12.21
N HIS A 142 -21.47 4.12 12.40
CA HIS A 142 -21.13 4.97 13.53
C HIS A 142 -21.96 6.27 13.53
N ASN A 143 -22.11 6.91 12.38
CA ASN A 143 -22.90 8.14 12.26
C ASN A 143 -24.42 7.89 12.30
N ALA A 144 -24.90 6.75 11.83
CA ALA A 144 -26.29 6.32 11.96
C ALA A 144 -26.64 6.08 13.43
N LYS A 145 -25.73 5.51 14.22
CA LYS A 145 -25.87 5.42 15.70
C LYS A 145 -25.93 6.78 16.39
N ILE A 146 -25.28 7.81 15.85
CA ILE A 146 -25.38 9.19 16.34
C ILE A 146 -26.70 9.86 15.90
N THR A 147 -27.31 9.37 14.81
CA THR A 147 -28.48 9.96 14.16
C THR A 147 -29.66 8.97 14.15
N ILE A 148 -29.94 8.29 15.27
CA ILE A 148 -31.13 7.43 15.36
C ILE A 148 -32.37 8.30 15.57
N ARG A 149 -32.94 8.74 14.44
CA ARG A 149 -34.36 8.64 14.12
C ARG A 149 -34.42 8.59 12.58
N GLU A 150 -35.03 7.54 12.03
CA GLU A 150 -35.39 7.36 10.61
C GLU A 150 -34.35 6.68 9.69
N ASN A 151 -34.29 5.34 9.73
CA ASN A 151 -34.60 4.44 8.59
C ASN A 151 -34.10 2.99 8.82
N ASN A 152 -35.00 2.02 8.59
CA ASN A 152 -34.85 0.61 8.98
C ASN A 152 -33.89 -0.24 8.10
N THR A 153 -33.36 0.29 7.00
CA THR A 153 -32.50 -0.49 6.08
C THR A 153 -31.03 -0.53 6.52
N ASP A 154 -30.58 0.48 7.28
CA ASP A 154 -29.21 0.57 7.80
C ASP A 154 -29.00 -0.31 9.05
N GLU A 155 -30.07 -0.70 9.73
CA GLU A 155 -30.00 -1.46 10.99
C GLU A 155 -29.38 -2.85 10.80
N VAL A 156 -29.71 -3.56 9.71
CA VAL A 156 -29.19 -4.91 9.44
C VAL A 156 -27.69 -4.88 9.16
N ILE A 157 -27.24 -3.95 8.30
CA ILE A 157 -25.82 -3.81 7.94
C ILE A 157 -25.01 -3.40 9.17
N CYS A 158 -25.52 -2.46 9.96
CA CYS A 158 -24.84 -2.02 11.18
C CYS A 158 -24.83 -3.06 12.28
N LYS A 159 -25.86 -3.89 12.37
CA LYS A 159 -25.88 -5.05 13.27
C LYS A 159 -24.82 -6.05 12.85
N THR A 160 -24.79 -6.47 11.59
CA THR A 160 -23.77 -7.40 11.07
C THR A 160 -22.35 -6.85 11.25
N LEU A 161 -22.13 -5.55 11.05
CA LEU A 161 -20.82 -4.93 11.30
C LEU A 161 -20.44 -4.91 12.80
N ASN A 162 -21.41 -4.69 13.69
CA ASN A 162 -21.14 -4.80 15.14
C ASN A 162 -20.86 -6.25 15.52
N ASP A 163 -21.58 -7.21 14.96
CA ASP A 163 -21.37 -8.63 15.21
C ASP A 163 -19.95 -9.04 14.78
N ILE A 164 -19.48 -8.56 13.62
CA ILE A 164 -18.10 -8.77 13.16
C ILE A 164 -17.10 -8.09 14.12
N LEU A 165 -17.35 -6.85 14.53
CA LEU A 165 -16.46 -6.13 15.46
C LEU A 165 -16.38 -6.82 16.81
N ASP A 166 -17.51 -7.31 17.34
CA ASP A 166 -17.59 -8.04 18.59
C ASP A 166 -16.90 -9.40 18.45
N GLU A 167 -17.03 -10.09 17.31
CA GLU A 167 -16.28 -11.33 17.04
C GLU A 167 -14.77 -11.06 17.03
N TYR A 168 -14.31 -10.00 16.37
CA TYR A 168 -12.89 -9.62 16.37
C TYR A 168 -12.40 -9.19 17.75
N LYS A 169 -13.22 -8.46 18.51
CA LYS A 169 -12.91 -8.05 19.88
C LYS A 169 -12.80 -9.27 20.79
N THR A 170 -13.73 -10.21 20.68
CA THR A 170 -13.73 -11.46 21.45
C THR A 170 -12.51 -12.29 21.12
N LYS A 171 -12.18 -12.49 19.83
CA LYS A 171 -10.96 -13.19 19.42
C LYS A 171 -9.68 -12.50 19.90
N PHE A 172 -9.68 -11.17 19.94
CA PHE A 172 -8.56 -10.40 20.47
C PHE A 172 -8.43 -10.55 21.99
N GLU A 173 -9.53 -10.50 22.73
CA GLU A 173 -9.58 -10.72 24.18
C GLU A 173 -9.20 -12.16 24.54
N GLU A 174 -9.63 -13.16 23.76
CA GLU A 174 -9.20 -14.55 23.87
C GLU A 174 -7.70 -14.70 23.60
N PHE A 175 -7.18 -14.02 22.57
CA PHE A 175 -5.74 -14.03 22.26
C PHE A 175 -4.91 -13.38 23.37
N VAL A 176 -5.40 -12.30 23.99
CA VAL A 176 -4.76 -11.64 25.14
C VAL A 176 -4.82 -12.53 26.38
N SER A 177 -5.98 -13.15 26.65
CA SER A 177 -6.18 -14.05 27.80
C SER A 177 -5.39 -15.36 27.66
N ALA A 178 -5.26 -15.89 26.45
CA ALA A 178 -4.41 -17.05 26.13
C ALA A 178 -2.90 -16.75 26.32
N LYS A 179 -2.51 -15.48 26.18
CA LYS A 179 -1.14 -15.01 26.41
C LYS A 179 -0.87 -14.75 27.89
N GLU A 180 -1.85 -14.29 28.65
CA GLU A 180 -1.76 -14.14 30.11
C GLU A 180 -1.73 -15.49 30.84
N THR A 181 -2.34 -16.54 30.27
CA THR A 181 -2.30 -17.90 30.85
C THR A 181 -0.97 -18.64 30.65
N THR A 182 -0.05 -18.11 29.84
CA THR A 182 1.31 -18.68 29.65
C THR A 182 2.40 -17.94 30.44
N GLU A 183 2.10 -16.78 31.04
CA GLU A 183 3.02 -16.01 31.89
C GLU A 183 2.43 -15.80 33.29
N ASN A 184 2.25 -16.91 34.02
CA ASN A 184 2.15 -17.05 35.48
C ASN A 184 1.34 -16.04 36.32
N VAL A 185 0.39 -16.60 37.08
CA VAL A 185 0.31 -16.50 38.56
C VAL A 185 1.11 -15.34 39.18
N LYS A 186 0.50 -14.14 39.25
CA LYS A 186 0.56 -13.29 40.45
C LYS A 186 -0.45 -12.14 40.39
N SER A 187 -1.49 -12.31 41.19
CA SER A 187 -2.14 -11.29 42.02
C SER A 187 -2.81 -10.10 41.35
N SER A 188 -4.14 -10.16 41.38
CA SER A 188 -5.10 -9.07 41.25
C SER A 188 -4.72 -7.81 42.04
N SER A 189 -4.79 -6.66 41.38
CA SER A 189 -5.54 -5.51 41.90
C SER A 189 -6.12 -4.74 40.73
N VAL A 190 -7.44 -4.57 40.77
CA VAL A 190 -8.21 -3.76 39.83
C VAL A 190 -7.72 -2.33 39.96
N SER A 191 -7.05 -1.84 38.92
CA SER A 191 -6.90 -0.41 38.67
C SER A 191 -7.03 -0.17 37.16
N VAL A 192 -7.81 0.86 36.84
CA VAL A 192 -8.08 1.38 35.50
C VAL A 192 -6.79 1.40 34.67
N PRO A 193 -6.78 0.95 33.39
CA PRO A 193 -5.56 0.94 32.61
C PRO A 193 -5.19 2.38 32.24
N THR A 194 -4.37 3.01 33.08
CA THR A 194 -3.53 4.14 32.68
C THR A 194 -2.60 3.65 31.59
N TYR A 195 -2.76 4.24 30.40
CA TYR A 195 -1.96 4.00 29.21
C TYR A 195 -0.49 4.39 29.47
N GLN A 196 0.28 3.51 30.10
CA GLN A 196 1.72 3.59 30.09
C GLN A 196 2.20 3.06 28.75
N ASN A 197 2.72 3.96 27.93
CA ASN A 197 3.28 3.66 26.62
C ASN A 197 4.32 2.53 26.72
N ASN A 198 3.95 1.34 26.25
CA ASN A 198 4.84 0.20 26.08
C ASN A 198 5.77 0.42 24.86
N ILE A 199 6.56 1.50 24.91
CA ILE A 199 7.55 1.87 23.87
C ILE A 199 8.50 0.70 23.63
N LYS A 200 8.88 -0.03 24.69
CA LYS A 200 9.73 -1.22 24.58
C LYS A 200 9.07 -2.34 23.78
N ALA A 201 7.78 -2.60 23.98
CA ALA A 201 7.06 -3.62 23.22
C ALA A 201 6.91 -3.22 21.76
N ALA A 202 6.64 -1.92 21.49
CA ALA A 202 6.56 -1.39 20.13
C ALA A 202 7.92 -1.44 19.39
N ILE A 203 9.03 -1.22 20.09
CA ILE A 203 10.38 -1.35 19.53
C ILE A 203 10.71 -2.83 19.25
N ILE A 204 10.39 -3.73 20.18
CA ILE A 204 10.65 -5.16 19.99
C ILE A 204 9.82 -5.72 18.83
N THR A 205 8.54 -5.35 18.73
CA THR A 205 7.67 -5.81 17.63
C THR A 205 8.14 -5.27 16.29
N THR A 206 8.57 -4.01 16.20
CA THR A 206 9.14 -3.45 14.97
C THR A 206 10.43 -4.16 14.55
N ILE A 207 11.33 -4.48 15.49
CA ILE A 207 12.57 -5.24 15.18
C ILE A 207 12.23 -6.64 14.64
N ILE A 208 11.28 -7.35 15.26
CA ILE A 208 10.88 -8.70 14.84
C ILE A 208 10.23 -8.66 13.45
N VAL A 209 9.35 -7.70 13.18
CA VAL A 209 8.71 -7.55 11.85
C VAL A 209 9.75 -7.21 10.79
N MET A 210 10.71 -6.32 11.09
CA MET A 210 11.80 -6.02 10.16
C MET A 210 12.65 -7.26 9.87
N LEU A 211 13.00 -8.05 10.88
CA LEU A 211 13.73 -9.32 10.70
C LEU A 211 12.97 -10.32 9.83
N LEU A 212 11.65 -10.46 10.04
CA LEU A 212 10.80 -11.34 9.23
C LEU A 212 10.75 -10.88 7.77
N ILE A 213 10.63 -9.58 7.52
CA ILE A 213 10.68 -9.02 6.16
C ILE A 213 12.04 -9.28 5.52
N PHE A 214 13.15 -9.06 6.22
CA PHE A 214 14.49 -9.36 5.71
C PHE A 214 14.69 -10.84 5.39
N LEU A 215 14.17 -11.74 6.24
CA LEU A 215 14.19 -13.18 5.98
C LEU A 215 13.37 -13.53 4.74
N LEU A 216 12.14 -13.02 4.62
CA LEU A 216 11.30 -13.25 3.45
C LEU A 216 11.95 -12.73 2.17
N ILE A 217 12.55 -11.54 2.19
CA ILE A 217 13.33 -11.00 1.07
C ILE A 217 14.53 -11.90 0.77
N PHE A 218 15.24 -12.40 1.78
CA PHE A 218 16.36 -13.33 1.59
C PHE A 218 15.90 -14.65 0.94
N PHE A 219 14.76 -15.20 1.38
CA PHE A 219 14.15 -16.39 0.79
C PHE A 219 13.71 -16.10 -0.66
N ILE A 220 12.98 -15.02 -0.91
CA ILE A 220 12.57 -14.63 -2.26
C ILE A 220 13.80 -14.37 -3.14
N PHE A 221 14.86 -13.74 -2.65
CA PHE A 221 16.08 -13.53 -3.42
C PHE A 221 16.81 -14.84 -3.73
N LYS A 222 16.83 -15.77 -2.76
CA LYS A 222 17.40 -17.11 -2.90
C LYS A 222 16.60 -18.01 -3.84
N PHE A 223 15.28 -17.85 -3.91
CA PHE A 223 14.36 -18.76 -4.61
C PHE A 223 13.68 -18.18 -5.86
N ALA A 224 13.49 -16.85 -5.96
CA ALA A 224 12.77 -16.17 -7.04
C ALA A 224 13.68 -15.53 -8.11
N SER A 225 14.98 -15.40 -7.87
CA SER A 225 15.92 -15.10 -8.96
C SER A 225 16.43 -16.41 -9.55
N ASN A 226 16.40 -16.55 -10.88
CA ASN A 226 17.06 -17.62 -11.64
C ASN A 226 18.44 -17.93 -11.04
N SER A 227 18.48 -18.93 -10.15
CA SER A 227 19.63 -19.15 -9.25
C SER A 227 20.89 -19.52 -10.03
N SER A 228 20.74 -19.99 -11.26
CA SER A 228 21.83 -20.24 -12.19
C SER A 228 22.56 -18.97 -12.63
N TYR A 229 21.89 -17.84 -12.86
CA TYR A 229 22.54 -16.64 -13.41
C TYR A 229 23.40 -15.94 -12.36
N PHE A 230 22.89 -15.79 -11.13
CA PHE A 230 23.68 -15.23 -10.03
C PHE A 230 24.77 -16.19 -9.57
N GLN A 231 24.51 -17.50 -9.49
CA GLN A 231 25.58 -18.46 -9.20
C GLN A 231 26.66 -18.45 -10.27
N GLN A 232 26.30 -18.38 -11.56
CA GLN A 232 27.29 -18.23 -12.64
C GLN A 232 28.07 -16.92 -12.55
N LYS A 233 27.43 -15.81 -12.18
CA LYS A 233 28.12 -14.52 -12.02
C LYS A 233 29.08 -14.53 -10.82
N ILE A 234 28.65 -15.13 -9.70
CA ILE A 234 29.48 -15.34 -8.50
C ILE A 234 30.62 -16.33 -8.80
N GLN A 235 30.37 -17.41 -9.53
CA GLN A 235 31.39 -18.38 -9.92
C GLN A 235 32.38 -17.79 -10.92
N LYS A 236 31.91 -16.95 -11.86
CA LYS A 236 32.78 -16.16 -12.75
C LYS A 236 33.64 -15.18 -11.96
N MET A 237 33.10 -14.49 -10.95
CA MET A 237 33.89 -13.62 -10.07
C MET A 237 34.90 -14.40 -9.22
N ARG A 238 34.50 -15.54 -8.66
CA ARG A 238 35.39 -16.42 -7.89
C ARG A 238 36.51 -17.00 -8.75
N ASN A 239 36.23 -17.37 -10.00
CA ASN A 239 37.25 -17.82 -10.95
C ASN A 239 38.19 -16.68 -11.36
N LYS A 240 37.69 -15.44 -11.55
CA LYS A 240 38.55 -14.27 -11.77
C LYS A 240 39.47 -14.02 -10.57
N TRP A 241 38.97 -14.10 -9.35
CA TRP A 241 39.79 -13.96 -8.14
C TRP A 241 40.80 -15.10 -7.99
N LYS A 242 40.42 -16.35 -8.30
CA LYS A 242 41.34 -17.49 -8.29
C LYS A 242 42.44 -17.37 -9.36
N ASN A 243 42.13 -16.77 -10.51
CA ASN A 243 43.12 -16.42 -11.53
C ASN A 243 44.03 -15.27 -11.10
N ILE A 244 43.50 -14.27 -10.38
CA ILE A 244 44.33 -13.19 -9.84
C ILE A 244 45.24 -13.73 -8.73
N ASP A 245 44.76 -14.64 -7.89
CA ASP A 245 45.54 -15.29 -6.84
C ASP A 245 46.58 -16.26 -7.43
N SER A 246 46.28 -16.97 -8.52
CA SER A 246 47.27 -17.76 -9.25
C SER A 246 48.30 -16.90 -9.98
N VAL A 247 47.90 -15.77 -10.57
CA VAL A 247 48.83 -14.79 -11.16
C VAL A 247 49.69 -14.14 -10.07
N CYS A 248 49.13 -13.82 -8.91
CA CYS A 248 49.86 -13.33 -7.74
C CYS A 248 50.80 -14.38 -7.15
N SER A 249 50.44 -15.67 -7.14
CA SER A 249 51.31 -16.74 -6.67
C SER A 249 52.44 -17.03 -7.66
N ILE A 250 52.19 -16.93 -8.98
CA ILE A 250 53.23 -16.98 -10.03
C ILE A 250 54.17 -15.77 -9.93
N LEU A 251 53.63 -14.55 -9.72
CA LEU A 251 54.43 -13.34 -9.52
C LEU A 251 55.28 -13.42 -8.24
N LYS A 252 54.71 -13.92 -7.14
CA LYS A 252 55.48 -14.20 -5.91
C LYS A 252 56.55 -15.27 -6.12
N GLN A 253 56.30 -16.32 -6.91
CA GLN A 253 57.33 -17.32 -7.24
C GLN A 253 58.47 -16.70 -8.08
N SER A 254 58.15 -15.73 -8.96
CA SER A 254 59.14 -15.00 -9.77
C SER A 254 59.95 -13.97 -8.96
N GLU A 255 59.36 -13.40 -7.90
CA GLU A 255 60.06 -12.50 -6.96
C GLU A 255 60.87 -13.27 -5.91
N ILE A 256 60.45 -14.48 -5.50
CA ILE A 256 61.19 -15.35 -4.57
C ILE A 256 62.43 -15.97 -5.22
N ASN A 257 62.53 -16.03 -6.54
CA ASN A 257 63.74 -16.50 -7.23
C ASN A 257 64.88 -15.47 -7.28
N ARG A 258 64.83 -14.40 -6.48
CA ARG A 258 65.89 -13.39 -6.43
C ARG A 258 66.61 -13.21 -5.12
N ASN A 259 66.23 -13.88 -4.02
CA ASN A 259 67.00 -13.79 -2.77
C ASN A 259 66.64 -14.96 -1.84
N ILE A 260 67.37 -16.07 -1.91
CA ILE A 260 67.82 -16.89 -0.76
C ILE A 260 68.99 -17.74 -1.30
N SER A 261 70.18 -17.16 -1.30
CA SER A 261 71.39 -17.91 -1.02
C SER A 261 72.09 -17.16 0.11
N TRP A 262 71.72 -17.45 1.35
CA TRP A 262 72.54 -17.21 2.54
C TRP A 262 71.98 -18.05 3.67
N ASN A 263 72.28 -19.34 3.55
CA ASN A 263 72.27 -20.27 4.66
C ASN A 263 73.63 -20.21 5.36
N ASN A 264 73.65 -20.57 6.65
CA ASN A 264 74.79 -20.86 7.52
C ASN A 264 75.33 -19.75 8.41
N ARG A 265 74.67 -19.52 9.55
CA ARG A 265 75.22 -19.05 10.84
C ARG A 265 74.20 -19.45 11.92
N TYR A 266 74.45 -20.15 13.02
CA TYR A 266 75.59 -20.81 13.66
C TYR A 266 74.99 -21.82 14.67
N ASN A 267 75.60 -23.00 14.85
CA ASN A 267 75.33 -23.89 15.98
C ASN A 267 76.08 -23.38 17.21
N ILE A 268 75.38 -23.08 18.30
CA ILE A 268 75.99 -22.86 19.62
C ILE A 268 75.34 -23.83 20.61
N SER A 269 76.08 -24.89 20.93
CA SER A 269 75.81 -25.78 22.06
C SER A 269 76.51 -25.22 23.31
N TYR A 270 75.74 -24.99 24.37
CA TYR A 270 76.26 -24.68 25.70
C TYR A 270 76.92 -25.92 26.32
N ASN A 271 78.12 -25.76 26.85
CA ASN A 271 78.59 -26.57 27.98
C ASN A 271 79.46 -25.68 28.87
N ILE A 272 79.09 -25.60 30.15
CA ILE A 272 79.81 -24.92 31.22
C ILE A 272 80.37 -26.03 32.12
N ASP A 273 81.68 -25.99 32.34
CA ASP A 273 82.37 -26.31 33.59
C ASP A 273 83.53 -25.31 33.75
#